data_AF-A0A3D5VPR6-F1
#
_entry.id   AF-A0A3D5VPR6-F1
#
_cell.length_a   1.000
_cell.length_b   1.000
_cell.length_c   1.000
_cell.angle_alpha   90.00
_cell.angle_beta   90.00
_cell.angle_gamma   90.00
#
_symmetry.space_group_name_H-M   'P 1'
#
loop_
_entity.id
_entity.type
_entity.pdbx_description
1 polymer ?
#
loop_
_entity_poly.entity_id
_entity_poly.type
_entity_poly.pdbx_seq_one_letter_code
_entity_poly.pdbx_strand_id
1 'polypeptide(L)'
;MKIHTVLAGLVLVASGAAFAQTTTLAPKDPLATPKIDQRDANQDKRVAQGVESGQLTRRETRRLNRGEVRIDKAEDHAAADGKVTGQERKRIAHMQRAESRDIAHQKHDRQVDLNHDGKRDGKNGKL
;
A
#
# COMPACT_ATOMS: atom_id res chain seq x y z
N MET A 1 0.10 -40.40 -5.95
CA MET A 1 1.40 -40.99 -5.58
C MET A 1 1.80 -40.39 -4.24
N LYS A 2 2.11 -41.26 -3.26
CA LYS A 2 2.58 -40.92 -1.92
C LYS A 2 4.09 -40.72 -1.97
N ILE A 3 4.61 -39.74 -1.22
CA ILE A 3 5.94 -39.89 -0.62
C ILE A 3 5.84 -39.41 0.82
N HIS A 4 5.93 -40.35 1.74
CA HIS A 4 6.11 -40.13 3.16
C HIS A 4 7.61 -40.11 3.43
N THR A 5 8.08 -39.10 4.15
CA THR A 5 9.33 -39.18 4.91
C THR A 5 9.07 -38.56 6.27
N VAL A 6 8.74 -39.43 7.21
CA VAL A 6 8.88 -39.23 8.64
C VAL A 6 10.37 -39.15 8.93
N LEU A 7 10.82 -38.11 9.63
CA LEU A 7 12.01 -38.18 10.45
C LEU A 7 11.60 -37.90 11.89
N ALA A 8 11.43 -38.99 12.62
CA ALA A 8 11.39 -39.02 14.06
C ALA A 8 12.76 -38.60 14.60
N GLY A 9 12.77 -37.58 15.44
CA GLY A 9 13.91 -37.21 16.29
C GLY A 9 13.40 -37.02 17.71
N LEU A 10 13.23 -38.11 18.43
CA LEU A 10 13.00 -38.09 19.87
C LEU A 10 14.37 -37.89 20.55
N VAL A 11 14.62 -36.69 21.07
CA VAL A 11 15.72 -36.44 22.00
C VAL A 11 15.11 -35.95 23.30
N LEU A 12 15.08 -36.84 24.28
CA LEU A 12 14.79 -36.54 25.67
C LEU A 12 16.16 -36.36 26.35
N VAL A 13 16.54 -35.12 26.63
CA VAL A 13 17.65 -34.81 27.54
C VAL A 13 17.13 -33.83 28.58
N ALA A 14 17.28 -34.25 29.83
CA ALA A 14 16.89 -33.56 31.03
C ALA A 14 17.78 -32.34 31.33
N SER A 15 17.27 -31.51 32.25
CA SER A 15 18.04 -30.68 33.19
C SER A 15 18.51 -29.30 32.72
N GLY A 16 17.77 -28.29 33.19
CA GLY A 16 18.23 -26.97 33.65
C GLY A 16 19.50 -26.37 33.05
N ALA A 17 19.32 -25.38 32.17
CA ALA A 17 20.17 -24.20 32.10
C ALA A 17 19.33 -23.05 31.52
N ALA A 18 19.45 -21.87 32.11
CA ALA A 18 18.73 -20.68 31.71
C ALA A 18 18.90 -20.42 30.21
N PHE A 19 17.83 -20.59 29.43
CA PHE A 19 17.79 -20.07 28.07
C PHE A 19 17.68 -18.56 28.18
N ALA A 20 18.82 -17.88 28.06
CA ALA A 20 18.84 -16.52 27.56
C ALA A 20 17.99 -16.51 26.28
N GLN A 21 16.81 -15.89 26.35
CA GLN A 21 15.99 -15.63 25.18
C GLN A 21 16.76 -14.65 24.30
N THR A 22 17.64 -15.18 23.46
CA THR A 22 18.18 -14.46 22.32
C THR A 22 16.98 -14.15 21.44
N THR A 23 16.46 -12.93 21.56
CA THR A 23 15.55 -12.34 20.60
C THR A 23 16.30 -12.32 19.27
N THR A 24 16.12 -13.38 18.48
CA THR A 24 16.49 -13.42 17.07
C THR A 24 15.66 -12.34 16.39
N LEU A 25 16.22 -11.14 16.32
CA LEU A 25 15.71 -10.08 15.46
C LEU A 25 15.74 -10.64 14.05
N ALA A 26 14.56 -11.04 13.54
CA ALA A 26 14.41 -11.44 12.15
C ALA A 26 15.09 -10.38 11.26
N PRO A 27 15.85 -10.79 10.23
CA PRO A 27 16.51 -9.85 9.33
C PRO A 27 15.48 -8.82 8.85
N LYS A 28 15.72 -7.56 9.17
CA LYS A 28 14.88 -6.47 8.68
C LYS A 28 15.18 -6.39 7.18
N ASP A 29 14.26 -6.90 6.36
CA ASP A 29 14.39 -6.85 4.90
C ASP A 29 14.71 -5.40 4.49
N PRO A 30 15.88 -5.15 3.86
CA PRO A 30 16.32 -3.81 3.50
C PRO A 30 15.40 -3.12 2.48
N LEU A 31 14.54 -3.89 1.81
CA LEU A 31 13.52 -3.40 0.88
C LEU A 31 12.15 -3.21 1.54
N ALA A 32 11.91 -3.81 2.70
CA ALA A 32 10.60 -3.73 3.33
C ALA A 32 10.24 -2.30 3.77
N THR A 33 9.11 -1.82 3.27
CA THR A 33 8.56 -0.50 3.57
C THR A 33 7.15 -0.58 4.15
N PRO A 34 6.91 -1.30 5.27
CA PRO A 34 5.55 -1.65 5.73
C PRO A 34 4.58 -0.47 5.96
N LYS A 35 5.10 0.73 6.28
CA LYS A 35 4.26 1.93 6.43
C LYS A 35 3.84 2.57 5.09
N ILE A 36 4.67 2.40 4.06
CA ILE A 36 4.39 2.84 2.69
C ILE A 36 3.35 1.88 2.13
N ASP A 37 3.61 0.58 2.17
CA ASP A 37 2.70 -0.46 1.67
C ASP A 37 1.30 -0.36 2.30
N GLN A 38 1.23 -0.11 3.62
CA GLN A 38 -0.05 0.09 4.30
C GLN A 38 -0.80 1.34 3.81
N ARG A 39 -0.09 2.41 3.43
CA ARG A 39 -0.73 3.61 2.87
C ARG A 39 -1.26 3.35 1.49
N ASP A 40 -0.53 2.67 0.62
CA ASP A 40 -0.99 2.40 -0.75
C ASP A 40 -2.28 1.58 -0.73
N ALA A 41 -2.31 0.52 0.08
CA ALA A 41 -3.53 -0.25 0.30
C ALA A 41 -4.72 0.59 0.82
N ASN A 42 -4.46 1.63 1.62
CA ASN A 42 -5.51 2.55 2.08
C ASN A 42 -5.92 3.56 1.00
N GLN A 43 -4.99 4.01 0.16
CA GLN A 43 -5.25 4.89 -0.98
C GLN A 43 -6.12 4.18 -2.00
N ASP A 44 -5.78 2.95 -2.37
CA ASP A 44 -6.56 2.10 -3.28
C ASP A 44 -8.00 1.92 -2.80
N LYS A 45 -8.18 1.61 -1.52
CA LYS A 45 -9.52 1.49 -0.92
C LYS A 45 -10.33 2.78 -1.04
N ARG A 46 -9.70 3.94 -0.84
CA ARG A 46 -10.37 5.24 -0.92
C ARG A 46 -10.76 5.59 -2.36
N VAL A 47 -9.90 5.26 -3.32
CA VAL A 47 -10.18 5.42 -4.75
C VAL A 47 -11.32 4.49 -5.16
N ALA A 48 -11.27 3.21 -4.79
CA ALA A 48 -12.32 2.23 -5.08
C ALA A 48 -13.68 2.67 -4.52
N GLN A 49 -13.73 3.09 -3.25
CA GLN A 49 -14.95 3.62 -2.64
C GLN A 49 -15.45 4.90 -3.36
N GLY A 50 -14.54 5.77 -3.78
CA GLY A 50 -14.90 6.99 -4.51
C GLY A 50 -15.50 6.68 -5.87
N VAL A 51 -14.97 5.68 -6.58
CA VAL A 51 -15.52 5.20 -7.85
C VAL A 51 -16.90 4.57 -7.63
N GLU A 52 -17.03 3.66 -6.66
CA GLU A 52 -18.29 2.94 -6.37
C GLU A 52 -19.43 3.88 -5.93
N SER A 53 -19.09 4.94 -5.20
CA SER A 53 -20.07 5.94 -4.76
C SER A 53 -20.35 7.04 -5.80
N GLY A 54 -19.67 7.03 -6.95
CA GLY A 54 -19.73 8.13 -7.91
C GLY A 54 -19.12 9.44 -7.42
N GLN A 55 -18.40 9.44 -6.28
CA GLN A 55 -17.68 10.61 -5.77
C GLN A 55 -16.40 10.92 -6.55
N LEU A 56 -15.89 9.94 -7.32
CA LEU A 56 -14.77 10.11 -8.24
C LEU A 56 -15.22 9.80 -9.65
N THR A 57 -15.05 10.74 -10.55
CA THR A 57 -15.32 10.52 -11.97
C THR A 57 -14.22 9.65 -12.59
N ARG A 58 -14.52 8.96 -13.71
CA ARG A 58 -13.50 8.16 -14.43
C ARG A 58 -12.25 8.95 -14.83
N ARG A 59 -12.39 10.26 -15.06
CA ARG A 59 -11.27 11.15 -15.41
C ARG A 59 -10.38 11.42 -14.19
N GLU A 60 -10.98 11.58 -13.02
CA GLU A 60 -10.33 11.77 -11.73
C GLU A 60 -9.59 10.51 -11.30
N THR A 61 -10.25 9.36 -11.35
CA THR A 61 -9.60 8.06 -11.12
C THR A 61 -8.37 7.88 -12.00
N ARG A 62 -8.46 8.21 -13.29
CA ARG A 62 -7.29 8.15 -14.20
C ARG A 62 -6.17 9.10 -13.81
N ARG A 63 -6.47 10.25 -13.21
CA ARG A 63 -5.45 11.18 -12.72
C ARG A 63 -4.79 10.63 -11.46
N LEU A 64 -5.58 10.12 -10.52
CA LEU A 64 -5.08 9.50 -9.28
C LEU A 64 -4.21 8.27 -9.59
N ASN A 65 -4.63 7.40 -10.51
CA ASN A 65 -3.82 6.25 -10.93
C ASN A 65 -2.48 6.65 -11.55
N ARG A 66 -2.40 7.80 -12.25
CA ARG A 66 -1.10 8.32 -12.73
C ARG A 66 -0.24 8.86 -11.58
N GLY A 67 -0.87 9.33 -10.52
CA GLY A 67 -0.24 9.70 -9.26
C GLY A 67 0.46 8.49 -8.63
N GLU A 68 -0.30 7.44 -8.38
CA GLU A 68 0.19 6.17 -7.82
C GLU A 68 1.30 5.55 -8.66
N VAL A 69 1.15 5.47 -10.00
CA VAL A 69 2.22 4.96 -10.88
C VAL A 69 3.55 5.72 -10.75
N ARG A 70 3.54 7.01 -10.40
CA ARG A 70 4.78 7.76 -10.14
C ARG A 70 5.39 7.41 -8.79
N ILE A 71 4.56 7.08 -7.80
CA ILE A 71 4.98 6.61 -6.47
C ILE A 71 5.61 5.23 -6.62
N ASP A 72 4.92 4.29 -7.29
CA ASP A 72 5.43 2.94 -7.58
C ASP A 72 6.80 2.99 -8.26
N LYS A 73 6.94 3.81 -9.30
CA LYS A 73 8.25 3.99 -9.97
C LYS A 73 9.33 4.51 -9.03
N ALA A 74 8.98 5.38 -8.10
CA ALA A 74 9.94 5.90 -7.14
C ALA A 74 10.33 4.85 -6.08
N GLU A 75 9.42 3.95 -5.74
CA GLU A 75 9.68 2.78 -4.89
C GLU A 75 10.58 1.78 -5.62
N ASP A 76 10.26 1.45 -6.87
CA ASP A 76 11.09 0.59 -7.72
C ASP A 76 12.51 1.15 -7.86
N HIS A 77 12.64 2.46 -8.09
CA HIS A 77 13.94 3.12 -8.17
C HIS A 77 14.69 3.10 -6.83
N ALA A 78 14.00 3.25 -5.70
CA ALA A 78 14.60 3.17 -4.38
C ALA A 78 14.95 1.73 -3.97
N ALA A 79 14.30 0.72 -4.57
CA ALA A 79 14.61 -0.69 -4.36
C ALA A 79 15.71 -1.20 -5.30
N ALA A 80 15.99 -0.50 -6.39
CA ALA A 80 16.88 -0.95 -7.46
C ALA A 80 18.34 -1.17 -7.04
N ASP A 81 18.83 -0.43 -6.03
CA ASP A 81 20.18 -0.58 -5.48
C ASP A 81 20.27 -1.66 -4.36
N GLY A 82 19.15 -2.35 -4.10
CA GLY A 82 19.03 -3.40 -3.10
C GLY A 82 18.75 -2.92 -1.67
N LYS A 83 18.56 -1.61 -1.43
CA LYS A 83 18.16 -1.09 -0.11
C LYS A 83 17.40 0.23 -0.21
N VAL A 84 16.28 0.35 0.51
CA VAL A 84 15.59 1.64 0.61
C VAL A 84 16.22 2.48 1.72
N THR A 85 16.91 3.56 1.36
CA THR A 85 17.52 4.49 2.32
C THR A 85 16.48 5.32 3.06
N GLY A 86 16.89 5.90 4.20
CA GLY A 86 16.02 6.79 4.97
C GLY A 86 15.57 8.04 4.20
N GLN A 87 16.40 8.54 3.27
CA GLN A 87 16.07 9.72 2.46
C GLN A 87 15.04 9.37 1.37
N GLU A 88 15.21 8.23 0.71
CA GLU A 88 14.23 7.73 -0.27
C GLU A 88 12.89 7.46 0.40
N ARG A 89 12.89 6.81 1.56
CA ARG A 89 11.67 6.59 2.34
C ARG A 89 10.96 7.89 2.70
N LYS A 90 11.70 8.96 3.05
CA LYS A 90 11.12 10.28 3.30
C LYS A 90 10.52 10.90 2.04
N ARG A 91 11.21 10.78 0.90
CA ARG A 91 10.74 11.27 -0.41
C ARG A 91 9.46 10.55 -0.84
N ILE A 92 9.43 9.22 -0.80
CA ILE A 92 8.26 8.39 -1.08
C ILE A 92 7.10 8.76 -0.15
N ALA A 93 7.38 8.85 1.15
CA ALA A 93 6.37 9.26 2.13
C ALA A 93 5.86 10.70 1.92
N HIS A 94 6.60 11.59 1.27
CA HIS A 94 6.10 12.91 0.90
C HIS A 94 5.17 12.83 -0.31
N MET A 95 5.53 12.02 -1.32
CA MET A 95 4.69 11.80 -2.50
C MET A 95 3.36 11.15 -2.13
N GLN A 96 3.35 10.10 -1.30
CA GLN A 96 2.12 9.50 -0.78
C GLN A 96 1.23 10.48 0.00
N ARG A 97 1.83 11.44 0.72
CA ARG A 97 1.04 12.46 1.43
C ARG A 97 0.40 13.46 0.47
N ALA A 98 1.09 13.81 -0.62
CA ALA A 98 0.53 14.65 -1.66
C ALA A 98 -0.64 13.92 -2.35
N GLU A 99 -0.45 12.66 -2.73
CA GLU A 99 -1.49 11.84 -3.36
C GLU A 99 -2.70 11.64 -2.43
N SER A 100 -2.46 11.33 -1.15
CA SER A 100 -3.54 11.23 -0.17
C SER A 100 -4.39 12.50 -0.07
N ARG A 101 -3.78 13.69 -0.19
CA ARG A 101 -4.49 14.97 -0.22
C ARG A 101 -5.28 15.13 -1.51
N ASP A 102 -4.69 14.77 -2.65
CA ASP A 102 -5.36 14.84 -3.95
C ASP A 102 -6.59 13.92 -4.00
N ILE A 103 -6.50 12.69 -3.50
CA ILE A 103 -7.65 11.79 -3.33
C ILE A 103 -8.72 12.42 -2.42
N ALA A 104 -8.31 13.06 -1.32
CA ALA A 104 -9.25 13.70 -0.40
C ALA A 104 -9.97 14.88 -1.07
N HIS A 105 -9.23 15.70 -1.81
CA HIS A 105 -9.81 16.81 -2.56
C HIS A 105 -10.78 16.32 -3.63
N GLN A 106 -10.40 15.35 -4.45
CA GLN A 106 -11.26 14.86 -5.54
C GLN A 106 -12.54 14.21 -5.01
N LYS A 107 -12.47 13.39 -3.95
CA LYS A 107 -13.69 12.79 -3.35
C LYS A 107 -14.70 13.83 -2.82
N HIS A 108 -14.24 15.02 -2.44
CA HIS A 108 -15.08 16.04 -1.82
C HIS A 108 -15.37 17.23 -2.72
N ASP A 109 -14.80 17.28 -3.92
CA ASP A 109 -15.02 18.41 -4.81
C ASP A 109 -16.45 18.40 -5.39
N ARG A 110 -16.75 19.34 -6.30
CA ARG A 110 -18.10 19.50 -6.83
C ARG A 110 -18.41 18.54 -7.98
N GLN A 111 -17.41 17.81 -8.46
CA GLN A 111 -17.49 16.91 -9.59
C GLN A 111 -17.87 15.53 -9.06
N VAL A 112 -18.99 15.02 -9.53
CA VAL A 112 -19.43 13.67 -9.21
C VAL A 112 -19.88 13.00 -10.50
N ASP A 113 -19.98 11.68 -10.47
CA ASP A 113 -20.47 10.81 -11.55
C ASP A 113 -21.39 9.79 -10.88
N LEU A 114 -22.50 10.27 -10.31
CA LEU A 114 -23.37 9.46 -9.45
C LEU A 114 -24.07 8.36 -10.25
N ASN A 115 -24.32 8.63 -11.53
CA ASN A 115 -24.94 7.69 -12.47
C ASN A 115 -23.93 6.76 -13.17
N HIS A 116 -22.62 6.95 -12.95
CA HIS A 116 -21.54 6.16 -13.53
C HIS A 116 -21.50 6.17 -15.08
N ASP A 117 -22.05 7.20 -15.72
CA ASP A 117 -22.11 7.33 -17.18
C ASP A 117 -20.81 7.92 -17.78
N GLY A 118 -19.88 8.34 -16.93
CA GLY A 118 -18.60 8.93 -17.31
C GLY A 118 -18.65 10.42 -17.61
N LYS A 119 -19.80 11.07 -17.42
CA LYS A 119 -19.97 12.52 -17.48
C LYS A 119 -19.85 13.11 -16.07
N ARG A 120 -19.66 14.43 -16.02
CA ARG A 120 -19.63 15.17 -14.74
C ARG A 120 -21.03 15.61 -14.42
N ASP A 121 -21.55 15.10 -13.32
CA ASP A 121 -22.76 15.57 -12.67
C ASP A 121 -22.42 16.66 -11.66
N GLY A 122 -23.30 17.65 -11.53
CA GLY A 122 -23.28 18.57 -10.41
C GLY A 122 -24.01 17.92 -9.23
N LYS A 123 -23.45 17.98 -8.02
CA LYS A 123 -24.08 17.48 -6.76
C LYS A 123 -25.53 17.96 -6.53
N ASN A 124 -26.00 19.00 -7.23
CA ASN A 124 -27.34 19.59 -7.14
C ASN A 124 -28.23 19.38 -8.37
N GLY A 125 -27.87 18.51 -9.32
CA GLY A 125 -28.74 18.16 -10.46
C GLY A 125 -28.84 19.20 -11.58
N LYS A 126 -27.93 20.17 -11.68
CA LYS A 126 -27.83 21.09 -12.83
C LYS A 126 -26.38 21.31 -13.23
N LEU A 127 -26.09 21.07 -14.51
CA LEU A 127 -25.19 21.91 -15.31
C LEU A 127 -26.01 23.07 -15.86
#